data_AF-A0A2G9LNW2-F1
#
_entry.id   AF-A0A2G9LNW2-F1
#
_cell.length_a   1.000
_cell.length_b   1.000
_cell.length_c   1.000
_cell.angle_alpha   90.00
_cell.angle_beta   90.00
_cell.angle_gamma   90.00
#
_symmetry.space_group_name_H-M   'P 1'
#
loop_
_entity.id
_entity.type
_entity.pdbx_description
1 polymer ?
#
loop_
_entity_poly.entity_id
_entity_poly.type
_entity_poly.pdbx_seq_one_letter_code
_entity_poly.pdbx_strand_id
1 'polypeptide(L)'
;MNKMATGTLLALLLVAATLMVAVLAGPSSSAGKGGGKSVAACNDRIDNDGDGLIDLADPGCTDKKDNDEYNAPAIYCGDGVCNGAETCSSCSADCGVCDSCSDTDFGTNIYVQGTVSGALDGSPYSYADQCTDASTLTEYYCIAGHAYTDTWSCQTNTTSVCSNGACV
;
A
#
# COMPACT_ATOMS: atom_id res chain seq x y z
N MET A 1 41.70 1.69 -13.32
CA MET A 1 42.27 2.80 -12.53
C MET A 1 41.33 3.98 -12.64
N ASN A 2 40.90 4.54 -11.50
CA ASN A 2 40.79 5.98 -11.22
C ASN A 2 40.37 6.13 -9.75
N LYS A 3 41.37 6.48 -8.93
CA LYS A 3 41.23 6.90 -7.54
C LYS A 3 40.85 8.39 -7.50
N MET A 4 40.62 8.89 -6.27
CA MET A 4 40.47 10.29 -5.80
C MET A 4 38.98 10.63 -5.58
N ALA A 5 38.51 11.09 -4.43
CA ALA A 5 39.18 11.83 -3.37
C ALA A 5 38.60 11.54 -1.97
N THR A 6 39.52 11.49 -1.01
CA THR A 6 39.35 11.56 0.44
C THR A 6 39.42 13.02 0.90
N GLY A 7 38.67 13.40 1.94
CA GLY A 7 38.97 14.58 2.77
C GLY A 7 37.73 15.27 3.35
N THR A 8 37.39 14.99 4.63
CA THR A 8 37.50 15.93 5.78
C THR A 8 36.47 17.08 5.77
N LEU A 9 35.70 17.40 6.81
CA LEU A 9 36.15 17.75 8.16
C LEU A 9 34.96 17.81 9.13
N LEU A 10 35.28 17.46 10.37
CA LEU A 10 34.50 17.54 11.61
C LEU A 10 34.02 18.96 11.92
N ALA A 11 32.77 19.14 12.34
CA ALA A 11 32.36 20.26 13.19
C ALA A 11 31.23 19.84 14.15
N LEU A 12 31.60 19.65 15.41
CA LEU A 12 30.73 19.57 16.58
C LEU A 12 29.85 20.84 16.68
N LEU A 13 28.61 20.66 17.13
CA LEU A 13 27.99 21.55 18.12
C LEU A 13 26.85 20.81 18.85
N LEU A 14 27.17 20.38 20.07
CA LEU A 14 26.22 19.97 21.11
C LEU A 14 25.32 21.15 21.49
N VAL A 15 24.00 20.95 21.55
CA VAL A 15 23.18 21.52 22.63
C VAL A 15 22.07 20.53 23.02
N ALA A 16 22.00 20.31 24.32
CA ALA A 16 21.10 19.45 25.06
C ALA A 16 19.60 19.57 24.73
N ALA A 17 18.94 18.42 24.62
CA ALA A 17 17.52 18.27 24.93
C ALA A 17 17.36 17.23 26.05
N THR A 18 17.86 17.58 27.24
CA THR A 18 17.36 16.99 28.48
C THR A 18 16.03 17.67 28.79
N LEU A 19 14.91 16.95 28.70
CA LEU A 19 13.77 16.96 29.64
C LEU A 19 12.53 16.33 28.99
N MET A 20 12.42 15.01 29.02
CA MET A 20 11.11 14.35 29.16
C MET A 20 11.29 13.41 30.34
N VAL A 21 10.96 13.95 31.51
CA VAL A 21 10.79 13.20 32.74
C VAL A 21 9.86 12.04 32.41
N ALA A 22 10.34 10.81 32.59
CA ALA A 22 9.52 9.62 32.59
C ALA A 22 8.38 9.86 33.57
N VAL A 23 7.18 10.05 33.04
CA VAL A 23 5.95 10.09 33.82
C VAL A 23 5.92 8.78 34.60
N LEU A 24 5.96 8.92 35.92
CA LEU A 24 5.79 7.85 36.87
C LEU A 24 4.52 7.08 36.48
N ALA A 25 4.70 5.83 36.06
CA ALA A 25 3.65 4.83 36.12
C ALA A 25 3.20 4.76 37.59
N GLY A 26 2.15 5.52 37.92
CA GLY A 26 1.41 5.31 39.14
C GLY A 26 0.81 3.89 39.12
N PRO A 27 0.69 3.21 40.25
CA PRO A 27 -0.03 1.95 40.30
C PRO A 27 -1.47 2.19 39.83
N SER A 28 -1.84 1.47 38.77
CA SER A 28 -3.21 1.27 38.33
C SER A 28 -4.09 1.00 39.54
N SER A 29 -4.93 1.98 39.89
CA SER A 29 -5.95 1.87 40.94
C SER A 29 -7.31 1.73 40.26
N SER A 30 -7.51 0.66 39.50
CA SER A 30 -8.81 0.22 39.03
C SER A 30 -9.52 -0.60 40.12
N ALA A 31 -10.11 0.08 41.10
CA ALA A 31 -11.06 -0.56 42.02
C ALA A 31 -12.03 0.46 42.66
N GLY A 32 -12.70 1.26 41.82
CA GLY A 32 -13.88 2.02 42.20
C GLY A 32 -15.14 1.21 41.88
N LYS A 33 -15.58 0.38 42.84
CA LYS A 33 -16.88 -0.32 42.77
C LYS A 33 -17.99 0.68 43.09
N GLY A 34 -18.41 1.46 42.10
CA GLY A 34 -19.51 2.41 42.19
C GLY A 34 -20.56 2.10 41.13
N GLY A 35 -21.75 1.67 41.55
CA GLY A 35 -22.93 1.53 40.70
C GLY A 35 -23.51 2.89 40.29
N GLY A 36 -22.68 3.76 39.72
CA GLY A 36 -23.15 4.85 38.87
C GLY A 36 -23.39 4.26 37.49
N LYS A 37 -24.57 4.49 36.93
CA LYS A 37 -24.87 4.14 35.53
C LYS A 37 -23.69 4.65 34.69
N SER A 38 -22.89 3.74 34.13
CA SER A 38 -22.01 4.07 33.02
C SER A 38 -22.89 4.74 32.00
N VAL A 39 -22.67 6.04 31.78
CA VAL A 39 -23.41 6.76 30.77
C VAL A 39 -23.07 6.08 29.45
N ALA A 40 -24.09 5.78 28.66
CA ALA A 40 -23.90 5.13 27.39
C ALA A 40 -23.06 6.04 26.50
N ALA A 41 -22.19 5.46 25.65
CA ALA A 41 -21.28 6.23 24.80
C ALA A 41 -22.03 7.35 24.06
N CYS A 42 -23.17 7.00 23.46
CA CYS A 42 -24.07 7.90 22.74
C CYS A 42 -24.81 8.97 23.58
N ASN A 43 -24.44 9.18 24.85
CA ASN A 43 -25.00 10.21 25.72
C ASN A 43 -24.00 10.66 26.83
N ASP A 44 -22.71 10.37 26.71
CA ASP A 44 -21.69 10.72 27.70
C ASP A 44 -20.89 12.00 27.39
N ARG A 45 -21.14 12.62 26.22
CA ARG A 45 -20.51 13.84 25.69
C ARG A 45 -19.03 13.70 25.36
N ILE A 46 -18.56 12.48 25.17
CA ILE A 46 -17.22 12.16 24.71
C ILE A 46 -17.37 11.57 23.30
N ASP A 47 -16.37 11.81 22.46
CA ASP A 47 -16.21 11.13 21.18
C ASP A 47 -15.45 9.82 21.46
N ASN A 48 -16.18 8.72 21.60
CA ASN A 48 -15.62 7.45 22.05
C ASN A 48 -14.99 6.62 20.91
N ASP A 49 -15.26 6.97 19.65
CA ASP A 49 -14.70 6.29 18.46
C ASP A 49 -13.64 7.14 17.72
N GLY A 50 -13.59 8.44 18.01
CA GLY A 50 -12.59 9.39 17.52
C GLY A 50 -12.90 10.00 16.15
N ASP A 51 -14.14 9.93 15.64
CA ASP A 51 -14.52 10.44 14.32
C ASP A 51 -14.87 11.95 14.30
N GLY A 52 -14.91 12.57 15.48
CA GLY A 52 -15.19 13.99 15.69
C GLY A 52 -16.68 14.32 15.90
N LEU A 53 -17.55 13.32 15.89
CA LEU A 53 -18.96 13.42 16.27
C LEU A 53 -19.14 12.92 17.72
N ILE A 54 -20.24 13.32 18.35
CA ILE A 54 -20.50 13.00 19.77
C ILE A 54 -21.97 12.67 19.98
N ASP A 55 -22.24 11.72 20.87
CA ASP A 55 -23.59 11.37 21.31
C ASP A 55 -24.55 11.13 20.11
N LEU A 56 -25.82 11.54 20.21
CA LEU A 56 -26.80 11.45 19.11
C LEU A 56 -26.49 12.28 17.85
N ALA A 57 -25.43 13.10 17.85
CA ALA A 57 -24.98 13.74 16.61
C ALA A 57 -24.10 12.79 15.78
N ASP A 58 -23.63 11.71 16.39
CA ASP A 58 -22.87 10.63 15.79
C ASP A 58 -23.80 9.66 15.01
N PRO A 59 -23.54 9.37 13.72
CA PRO A 59 -24.29 8.39 12.94
C PRO A 59 -24.12 6.93 13.40
N GLY A 60 -23.09 6.61 14.17
CA GLY A 60 -22.90 5.32 14.83
C GLY A 60 -23.85 5.11 16.01
N CYS A 61 -24.45 6.18 16.52
CA CYS A 61 -25.42 6.11 17.61
C CYS A 61 -26.84 5.79 17.16
N THR A 62 -27.37 4.64 17.60
CA THR A 62 -28.77 4.27 17.34
C THR A 62 -29.75 4.99 18.28
N ASP A 63 -29.39 5.11 19.57
CA ASP A 63 -30.14 5.85 20.58
C ASP A 63 -29.29 6.24 21.81
N LYS A 64 -29.84 6.98 22.79
CA LYS A 64 -29.10 7.50 23.97
C LYS A 64 -28.62 6.44 24.96
N LYS A 65 -29.06 5.19 24.80
CA LYS A 65 -28.65 4.05 25.63
C LYS A 65 -27.66 3.16 24.87
N ASP A 66 -27.39 3.49 23.62
CA ASP A 66 -26.41 2.82 22.81
C ASP A 66 -25.00 3.10 23.34
N ASN A 67 -24.22 2.03 23.47
CA ASN A 67 -22.89 2.06 24.05
C ASN A 67 -21.79 2.03 22.97
N ASP A 68 -22.18 2.08 21.70
CA ASP A 68 -21.28 2.06 20.56
C ASP A 68 -21.54 3.29 19.69
N GLU A 69 -20.52 4.13 19.51
CA GLU A 69 -20.55 5.27 18.58
C GLU A 69 -19.90 4.91 17.24
N TYR A 70 -19.40 3.67 17.07
CA TYR A 70 -18.67 3.34 15.85
C TYR A 70 -19.58 3.26 14.62
N ASN A 71 -19.33 4.16 13.66
CA ASN A 71 -19.72 3.97 12.27
C ASN A 71 -18.52 3.81 11.33
N ALA A 72 -18.67 2.99 10.30
CA ALA A 72 -17.67 2.92 9.24
C ALA A 72 -17.63 4.28 8.48
N PRO A 73 -16.44 4.78 8.10
CA PRO A 73 -16.34 6.02 7.35
C PRO A 73 -17.15 5.93 6.06
N ALA A 74 -17.91 6.98 5.75
CA ALA A 74 -18.71 7.03 4.54
C ALA A 74 -17.83 6.98 3.27
N ILE A 75 -18.29 6.22 2.27
CA ILE A 75 -17.65 6.09 0.95
C ILE A 75 -18.40 7.03 -0.01
N TYR A 76 -17.73 8.05 -0.57
CA TYR A 76 -18.36 9.10 -1.37
C TYR A 76 -17.95 9.03 -2.84
N CYS A 77 -18.36 7.95 -3.51
CA CYS A 77 -17.97 7.75 -4.88
C CYS A 77 -18.64 8.75 -5.87
N GLY A 78 -17.86 9.34 -6.77
CA GLY A 78 -18.22 10.27 -7.83
C GLY A 78 -17.84 11.75 -7.58
N ASP A 79 -17.07 12.07 -6.55
CA ASP A 79 -16.64 13.45 -6.25
C ASP A 79 -15.33 13.85 -6.97
N GLY A 80 -14.67 12.88 -7.61
CA GLY A 80 -13.41 13.04 -8.34
C GLY A 80 -12.16 13.06 -7.46
N VAL A 81 -12.27 12.73 -6.17
CA VAL A 81 -11.16 12.77 -5.21
C VAL A 81 -11.09 11.47 -4.42
N CYS A 82 -10.11 10.60 -4.70
CA CYS A 82 -9.88 9.38 -3.92
C CYS A 82 -9.47 9.69 -2.47
N ASN A 83 -10.41 9.62 -1.51
CA ASN A 83 -10.16 9.97 -0.11
C ASN A 83 -11.02 9.16 0.91
N GLY A 84 -10.78 9.38 2.20
CA GLY A 84 -11.54 8.70 3.26
C GLY A 84 -11.35 7.17 3.23
N ALA A 85 -12.45 6.43 3.11
CA ALA A 85 -12.46 4.96 2.98
C ALA A 85 -12.56 4.48 1.51
N GLU A 86 -12.34 5.37 0.55
CA GLU A 86 -12.32 5.01 -0.86
C GLU A 86 -11.05 4.24 -1.21
N THR A 87 -11.24 3.20 -1.99
CA THR A 87 -10.16 2.39 -2.55
C THR A 87 -10.51 2.11 -4.01
N CYS A 88 -9.53 1.75 -4.82
CA CYS A 88 -9.78 1.30 -6.19
C CYS A 88 -10.77 0.11 -6.28
N SER A 89 -10.94 -0.66 -5.18
CA SER A 89 -11.89 -1.79 -5.11
C SER A 89 -13.30 -1.37 -4.70
N SER A 90 -13.44 -0.35 -3.85
CA SER A 90 -14.73 0.15 -3.37
C SER A 90 -15.26 1.34 -4.16
N CYS A 91 -14.38 2.06 -4.86
CA CYS A 91 -14.69 3.27 -5.59
C CYS A 91 -13.69 3.51 -6.75
N SER A 92 -13.76 2.68 -7.79
CA SER A 92 -12.90 2.82 -8.97
C SER A 92 -13.19 4.08 -9.81
N ALA A 93 -14.34 4.73 -9.60
CA ALA A 93 -14.68 5.96 -10.30
C ALA A 93 -13.74 7.13 -9.93
N ASP A 94 -13.37 7.24 -8.64
CA ASP A 94 -12.47 8.30 -8.16
C ASP A 94 -11.05 7.80 -7.90
N CYS A 95 -10.88 6.56 -7.42
CA CYS A 95 -9.57 5.96 -7.13
C CYS A 95 -8.93 5.23 -8.31
N GLY A 96 -9.61 5.16 -9.45
CA GLY A 96 -9.13 4.46 -10.64
C GLY A 96 -9.15 2.94 -10.50
N VAL A 97 -8.52 2.25 -11.47
CA VAL A 97 -8.38 0.79 -11.45
C VAL A 97 -7.25 0.36 -10.52
N CYS A 98 -7.48 -0.74 -9.79
CA CYS A 98 -6.47 -1.29 -8.89
C CYS A 98 -5.23 -1.77 -9.63
N ASP A 99 -4.08 -1.58 -8.97
CA ASP A 99 -2.82 -2.18 -9.38
C ASP A 99 -3.00 -3.68 -9.58
N SER A 100 -2.65 -4.12 -10.77
CA SER A 100 -2.82 -5.51 -11.19
C SER A 100 -1.78 -5.87 -12.23
N CYS A 101 -1.46 -7.15 -12.28
CA CYS A 101 -0.56 -7.73 -13.26
C CYS A 101 -1.03 -9.16 -13.51
N SER A 102 -1.26 -9.47 -14.78
CA SER A 102 -1.55 -10.81 -15.28
C SER A 102 -0.56 -11.15 -16.36
N ASP A 103 -0.10 -12.39 -16.36
CA ASP A 103 0.94 -12.91 -17.22
C ASP A 103 0.41 -14.14 -17.98
N THR A 104 0.65 -14.22 -19.29
CA THR A 104 0.10 -15.30 -20.13
C THR A 104 0.95 -16.57 -20.14
N ASP A 105 2.23 -16.52 -19.75
CA ASP A 105 3.12 -17.69 -19.77
C ASP A 105 3.58 -18.16 -18.37
N PHE A 106 3.04 -17.50 -17.34
CA PHE A 106 3.21 -17.79 -15.92
C PHE A 106 4.62 -17.53 -15.37
N GLY A 107 5.17 -16.34 -15.62
CA GLY A 107 6.35 -15.84 -14.95
C GLY A 107 7.51 -15.68 -15.93
N THR A 108 8.62 -16.37 -15.68
CA THR A 108 9.84 -16.20 -16.51
C THR A 108 10.01 -17.35 -17.50
N ASN A 109 8.94 -17.77 -18.17
CA ASN A 109 9.00 -18.91 -19.08
C ASN A 109 9.53 -18.49 -20.46
N ILE A 110 10.86 -18.35 -20.54
CA ILE A 110 11.59 -17.90 -21.74
C ILE A 110 11.37 -18.72 -23.03
N TYR A 111 10.64 -19.85 -22.99
CA TYR A 111 10.37 -20.72 -24.16
C TYR A 111 8.98 -20.50 -24.78
N VAL A 112 8.16 -19.65 -24.17
CA VAL A 112 6.82 -19.31 -24.65
C VAL A 112 6.77 -17.80 -24.78
N GLN A 113 6.13 -17.28 -25.83
CA GLN A 113 5.91 -15.84 -25.92
C GLN A 113 4.83 -15.44 -24.91
N GLY A 114 5.21 -14.68 -23.90
CA GLY A 114 4.35 -14.11 -22.89
C GLY A 114 3.90 -12.69 -23.19
N THR A 115 2.87 -12.27 -22.48
CA THR A 115 2.37 -10.90 -22.41
C THR A 115 1.92 -10.63 -20.99
N VAL A 116 2.51 -9.60 -20.41
CA VAL A 116 2.08 -9.03 -19.15
C VAL A 116 1.09 -7.90 -19.41
N SER A 117 -0.04 -7.91 -18.71
CA SER A 117 -1.05 -6.87 -18.79
C SER A 117 -1.67 -6.57 -17.44
N GLY A 118 -2.10 -5.32 -17.23
CA GLY A 118 -2.66 -4.91 -15.95
C GLY A 118 -2.87 -3.40 -15.85
N ALA A 119 -2.90 -2.89 -14.63
CA ALA A 119 -2.93 -1.46 -14.35
C ALA A 119 -1.92 -1.10 -13.26
N LEU A 120 -1.35 0.09 -13.35
CA LEU A 120 -0.46 0.67 -12.33
C LEU A 120 -0.84 2.15 -12.17
N ASP A 121 -1.08 2.60 -10.94
CA ASP A 121 -1.51 3.97 -10.65
C ASP A 121 -2.74 4.41 -11.48
N GLY A 122 -3.70 3.48 -11.67
CA GLY A 122 -4.90 3.71 -12.47
C GLY A 122 -4.68 3.70 -14.00
N SER A 123 -3.44 3.52 -14.47
CA SER A 123 -3.11 3.49 -15.90
C SER A 123 -2.97 2.05 -16.41
N PRO A 124 -3.73 1.64 -17.44
CA PRO A 124 -3.59 0.30 -18.01
C PRO A 124 -2.27 0.18 -18.79
N TYR A 125 -1.64 -0.99 -18.71
CA TYR A 125 -0.43 -1.32 -19.44
C TYR A 125 -0.49 -2.73 -20.04
N SER A 126 0.32 -2.94 -21.09
CA SER A 126 0.53 -4.24 -21.72
C SER A 126 1.93 -4.29 -22.32
N TYR A 127 2.73 -5.27 -21.91
CA TYR A 127 4.08 -5.52 -22.38
C TYR A 127 4.18 -6.97 -22.86
N ALA A 128 4.78 -7.20 -24.02
CA ALA A 128 4.99 -8.54 -24.55
C ALA A 128 6.47 -8.86 -24.53
N ASP A 129 6.80 -10.14 -24.36
CA ASP A 129 8.18 -10.58 -24.46
C ASP A 129 8.72 -10.28 -25.84
N GLN A 130 9.98 -9.85 -25.86
CA GLN A 130 10.58 -9.32 -27.07
C GLN A 130 12.03 -9.70 -27.20
N CYS A 131 12.41 -10.08 -28.41
CA CYS A 131 13.81 -10.26 -28.76
C CYS A 131 14.44 -8.89 -28.98
N THR A 132 15.46 -8.56 -28.17
CA THR A 132 16.27 -7.36 -28.37
C THR A 132 17.35 -7.59 -29.42
N ASP A 133 17.85 -8.82 -29.52
CA ASP A 133 18.68 -9.31 -30.62
C ASP A 133 18.42 -10.81 -30.88
N ALA A 134 19.19 -11.43 -31.79
CA ALA A 134 19.02 -12.83 -32.18
C ALA A 134 19.27 -13.85 -31.05
N SER A 135 19.85 -13.43 -29.93
CA SER A 135 20.20 -14.26 -28.78
C SER A 135 19.68 -13.71 -27.44
N THR A 136 19.14 -12.50 -27.41
CA THR A 136 18.75 -11.80 -26.19
C THR A 136 17.24 -11.59 -26.15
N LEU A 137 16.61 -12.19 -25.15
CA LEU A 137 15.18 -12.06 -24.84
C LEU A 137 15.01 -11.07 -23.67
N THR A 138 14.14 -10.09 -23.85
CA THR A 138 13.58 -9.31 -22.75
C THR A 138 12.27 -9.96 -22.35
N GLU A 139 12.27 -10.50 -21.13
CA GLU A 139 11.11 -11.13 -20.50
C GLU A 139 10.38 -10.08 -19.68
N TYR A 140 9.07 -9.99 -19.83
CA TYR A 140 8.18 -9.29 -18.92
C TYR A 140 7.43 -10.32 -18.10
N TYR A 141 7.38 -10.11 -16.78
CA TYR A 141 6.70 -11.06 -15.89
C TYR A 141 6.03 -10.37 -14.71
N CYS A 142 5.08 -11.06 -14.07
CA CYS A 142 4.40 -10.56 -12.88
C CYS A 142 4.99 -11.09 -11.57
N ILE A 143 5.23 -10.20 -10.61
CA ILE A 143 5.45 -10.57 -9.19
C ILE A 143 4.58 -9.68 -8.30
N ALA A 144 3.85 -10.30 -7.37
CA ALA A 144 3.05 -9.60 -6.36
C ALA A 144 2.10 -8.51 -6.93
N GLY A 145 1.56 -8.70 -8.14
CA GLY A 145 0.65 -7.76 -8.78
C GLY A 145 1.31 -6.62 -9.56
N HIS A 146 2.64 -6.62 -9.67
CA HIS A 146 3.40 -5.63 -10.45
C HIS A 146 4.17 -6.30 -11.60
N ALA A 147 4.33 -5.56 -12.69
CA ALA A 147 5.14 -5.98 -13.84
C ALA A 147 6.62 -5.69 -13.57
N TYR A 148 7.44 -6.69 -13.86
CA TYR A 148 8.90 -6.63 -13.82
C TYR A 148 9.45 -7.02 -15.19
N THR A 149 10.74 -6.78 -15.39
CA THR A 149 11.42 -7.23 -16.60
C THR A 149 12.83 -7.70 -16.26
N ASP A 150 13.24 -8.77 -16.93
CA ASP A 150 14.61 -9.27 -16.93
C ASP A 150 15.08 -9.52 -18.35
N THR A 151 16.39 -9.62 -18.51
CA THR A 151 17.01 -9.92 -19.80
C THR A 151 17.73 -11.25 -19.72
N TRP A 152 17.42 -12.14 -20.66
CA TRP A 152 17.95 -13.49 -20.74
C TRP A 152 18.70 -13.68 -22.06
N SER A 153 19.81 -14.41 -22.01
CA SER A 153 20.43 -14.92 -23.24
C SER A 153 19.87 -16.31 -23.53
N CYS A 154 19.18 -16.46 -24.67
CA CYS A 154 18.86 -17.76 -25.23
C CYS A 154 20.20 -18.49 -25.45
N GLN A 155 20.46 -19.53 -24.65
CA GLN A 155 21.76 -20.19 -24.57
C GLN A 155 22.30 -20.48 -25.98
N THR A 156 23.43 -19.88 -26.35
CA THR A 156 23.93 -19.89 -27.73
C THR A 156 24.59 -21.22 -28.10
N ASN A 157 23.79 -22.26 -28.31
CA ASN A 157 24.15 -23.32 -29.24
C ASN A 157 23.62 -22.94 -30.65
N THR A 158 23.98 -23.67 -31.70
CA THR A 158 23.54 -23.34 -33.07
C THR A 158 22.04 -23.52 -33.33
N THR A 159 21.27 -23.93 -32.31
CA THR A 159 19.84 -24.27 -32.41
C THR A 159 18.93 -23.42 -31.56
N SER A 160 19.45 -22.69 -30.56
CA SER A 160 18.65 -21.89 -29.63
C SER A 160 18.82 -20.40 -29.90
N VAL A 161 17.84 -19.79 -30.56
CA VAL A 161 17.80 -18.37 -30.94
C VAL A 161 16.59 -17.68 -30.32
N CYS A 162 16.66 -16.37 -30.10
CA CYS A 162 15.46 -15.60 -29.77
C CYS A 162 14.65 -15.37 -31.05
N SER A 163 13.39 -15.80 -31.04
CA SER A 163 12.45 -15.58 -32.14
C SER A 163 11.05 -15.31 -31.59
N ASN A 164 10.39 -14.26 -32.10
CA ASN A 164 9.04 -13.86 -31.69
C ASN A 164 8.84 -13.74 -30.16
N GLY A 165 9.82 -13.20 -29.44
CA GLY A 165 9.70 -13.02 -27.99
C GLY A 165 9.78 -14.33 -27.20
N ALA A 166 10.43 -15.36 -27.74
CA ALA A 166 10.74 -16.59 -27.02
C ALA A 166 12.08 -17.18 -27.49
N CYS A 167 12.75 -17.93 -26.64
CA CYS A 167 13.89 -18.76 -26.99
C CYS A 167 13.40 -20.08 -27.61
N VAL A 168 13.81 -20.34 -28.86
CA VAL A 168 13.43 -21.54 -29.64
C VAL A 168 14.65 -22.27 -30.16
#